data_AF-A0A399ZQL8-F1
#
_entry.id   AF-A0A399ZQL8-F1
#
_cell.length_a   1.000
_cell.length_b   1.000
_cell.length_c   1.000
_cell.angle_alpha   90.00
_cell.angle_beta   90.00
_cell.angle_gamma   90.00
#
_symmetry.space_group_name_H-M   'P 1'
#
loop_
_entity.id
_entity.type
_entity.pdbx_description
1 polymer ?
#
loop_
_entity_poly.entity_id
_entity_poly.type
_entity_poly.pdbx_seq_one_letter_code
_entity_poly.pdbx_strand_id
1 'polypeptide(L)'
;MDAGSEFLLDLCGSTGHCAAGRIEPQNPRPLPVFLARFFFFDAVLDENRRSAAAKKARDQPVENFLAVGERMHRQDKLREECHPNNQQDGKGAEQINENPHFVDAYSPEGENIPNIGDQKENQPPGNVKPRPSVKRSVAHFVEFYNKTAQCATTKGGKILSMLRVEFHCHTIASKDSLTRPRDLVEACRRKKIDRVIVTDHNTIAGARAAQTLDPELVIVGEEILTTRGEILAAYVTEEIPARLTPQETIRRLRDQGAFISVSHPFDRFREGGWTEDDLLEILPLVDAIEVYNSRCWLPQFNREARLFAEKHNVAGTVGSDAHAAFELGRSLLRLDQFEGPEEMRGVIRSGIPQTRWSPPWIHLVSRWASFWKRVNPSLDMKIQA
;
A
#
# COMPACT_ATOMS: atom_id res chain seq x y z
N MET A 1 26.52 44.48 -47.12
CA MET A 1 27.90 44.12 -47.50
C MET A 1 28.04 42.64 -47.17
N ASP A 2 27.22 41.78 -47.78
CA ASP A 2 27.28 41.25 -49.17
C ASP A 2 28.04 39.92 -49.13
N ALA A 3 27.68 38.82 -49.78
CA ALA A 3 26.58 38.33 -50.63
C ALA A 3 26.82 36.78 -50.66
N GLY A 4 25.92 35.84 -50.93
CA GLY A 4 24.85 35.78 -51.93
C GLY A 4 25.34 35.05 -53.21
N SER A 5 24.91 33.80 -53.43
CA SER A 5 24.70 33.13 -54.74
C SER A 5 24.26 31.68 -54.47
N GLU A 6 22.99 31.28 -54.54
CA GLU A 6 22.11 31.09 -55.71
C GLU A 6 22.72 30.33 -56.89
N PHE A 7 22.10 29.19 -57.21
CA PHE A 7 22.18 28.53 -58.51
C PHE A 7 20.74 28.16 -58.93
N LEU A 8 20.31 28.75 -60.05
CA LEU A 8 19.02 28.60 -60.72
C LEU A 8 19.31 28.15 -62.15
N LEU A 9 18.63 27.09 -62.62
CA LEU A 9 18.32 26.73 -64.02
C LEU A 9 17.06 25.84 -63.90
N ASP A 10 15.83 26.27 -64.14
CA ASP A 10 15.16 26.82 -65.34
C ASP A 10 15.10 25.85 -66.54
N LEU A 11 13.93 25.27 -66.80
CA LEU A 11 13.06 25.59 -67.95
C LEU A 11 11.98 24.52 -68.23
N CYS A 12 10.73 24.97 -68.12
CA CYS A 12 9.65 24.93 -69.12
C CYS A 12 9.17 23.60 -69.75
N GLY A 13 7.84 23.39 -69.74
CA GLY A 13 7.15 22.97 -70.97
C GLY A 13 6.00 21.95 -70.91
N SER A 14 4.78 22.47 -70.79
CA SER A 14 3.56 22.03 -71.50
C SER A 14 2.67 20.87 -70.97
N THR A 15 1.44 21.29 -70.63
CA THR A 15 0.12 20.74 -71.04
C THR A 15 -0.30 19.31 -70.69
N GLY A 16 -1.40 19.19 -69.93
CA GLY A 16 -2.25 18.00 -69.94
C GLY A 16 -3.34 18.05 -68.86
N HIS A 17 -4.58 18.35 -69.25
CA HIS A 17 -5.78 18.24 -68.43
C HIS A 17 -6.03 16.79 -67.95
N CYS A 18 -6.51 16.62 -66.71
CA CYS A 18 -7.79 15.96 -66.36
C CYS A 18 -7.78 15.26 -64.98
N ALA A 19 -8.97 15.32 -64.37
CA ALA A 19 -9.53 14.46 -63.32
C ALA A 19 -9.20 14.77 -61.85
N ALA A 20 -10.23 15.31 -61.20
CA ALA A 20 -10.41 15.43 -59.76
C ALA A 20 -10.42 14.05 -59.06
N GLY A 21 -9.79 14.00 -57.90
CA GLY A 21 -9.90 12.92 -56.92
C GLY A 21 -9.55 13.45 -55.53
N ARG A 22 -10.53 14.05 -54.86
CA ARG A 22 -10.41 14.56 -53.49
C ARG A 22 -10.42 13.37 -52.53
N ILE A 23 -9.28 13.02 -51.94
CA ILE A 23 -9.19 12.03 -50.85
C ILE A 23 -9.36 12.79 -49.54
N GLU A 24 -10.53 12.66 -48.91
CA GLU A 24 -10.77 13.12 -47.54
C GLU A 24 -10.06 12.19 -46.52
N PRO A 25 -9.50 12.73 -45.43
CA PRO A 25 -8.90 11.92 -44.38
C PRO A 25 -9.99 11.19 -43.59
N GLN A 26 -9.91 9.86 -43.61
CA GLN A 26 -10.76 8.98 -42.82
C GLN A 26 -10.58 9.21 -41.32
N ASN A 27 -11.72 9.48 -40.68
CA ASN A 27 -11.96 9.66 -39.25
C ASN A 27 -11.37 8.50 -38.41
N PRO A 28 -10.56 8.74 -37.36
CA PRO A 28 -10.16 7.67 -36.46
C PRO A 28 -11.35 7.24 -35.58
N ARG A 29 -11.65 5.94 -35.59
CA ARG A 29 -12.72 5.32 -34.79
C ARG A 29 -12.46 5.55 -33.29
N PRO A 30 -13.48 5.83 -32.46
CA PRO A 30 -13.27 6.01 -31.03
C PRO A 30 -12.95 4.67 -30.35
N LEU A 31 -12.03 4.70 -29.38
CA LEU A 31 -11.77 3.59 -28.46
C LEU A 31 -13.07 3.17 -27.73
N PRO A 32 -13.21 1.89 -27.32
CA PRO A 32 -14.43 1.40 -26.70
C PRO A 32 -14.74 2.14 -25.40
N VAL A 33 -15.95 2.70 -25.34
CA VAL A 33 -16.56 3.54 -24.28
C VAL A 33 -16.68 2.85 -22.90
N PHE A 34 -16.11 1.66 -22.72
CA PHE A 34 -16.28 0.87 -21.50
C PHE A 34 -15.36 1.33 -20.34
N LEU A 35 -14.17 1.87 -20.63
CA LEU A 35 -13.26 2.38 -19.59
C LEU A 35 -13.60 3.80 -19.11
N ALA A 36 -14.12 4.67 -19.99
CA ALA A 36 -14.52 6.02 -19.62
C ALA A 36 -15.69 6.04 -18.63
N ARG A 37 -16.54 5.01 -18.67
CA ARG A 37 -17.75 4.92 -17.86
C ARG A 37 -17.49 4.59 -16.39
N PHE A 38 -16.35 3.98 -16.05
CA PHE A 38 -15.96 3.73 -14.66
C PHE A 38 -15.36 4.97 -13.98
N PHE A 39 -14.62 5.81 -14.72
CA PHE A 39 -13.97 7.00 -14.15
C PHE A 39 -14.89 8.23 -14.09
N PHE A 40 -15.85 8.38 -15.01
CA PHE A 40 -16.78 9.52 -15.00
C PHE A 40 -17.93 9.38 -13.99
N PHE A 41 -18.30 8.16 -13.60
CA PHE A 41 -19.47 7.94 -12.74
C PHE A 41 -19.25 8.46 -11.32
N ASP A 42 -18.04 8.33 -10.77
CA ASP A 42 -17.74 8.85 -9.42
C ASP A 42 -17.62 10.38 -9.38
N ALA A 43 -17.10 11.01 -10.44
CA ALA A 43 -16.98 12.47 -10.52
C ALA A 43 -18.36 13.16 -10.64
N VAL A 44 -19.27 12.62 -11.45
CA VAL A 44 -20.61 13.17 -11.66
C VAL A 44 -21.53 12.90 -10.45
N LEU A 45 -21.34 11.79 -9.73
CA LEU A 45 -22.10 11.52 -8.50
C LEU A 45 -21.68 12.43 -7.33
N ASP A 46 -20.40 12.83 -7.25
CA ASP A 46 -19.90 13.76 -6.23
C ASP A 46 -20.41 15.20 -6.50
N GLU A 47 -20.43 15.65 -7.75
CA GLU A 47 -20.92 16.98 -8.11
C GLU A 47 -22.44 17.13 -7.85
N ASN A 48 -23.21 16.09 -8.14
CA ASN A 48 -24.65 16.05 -7.84
C ASN A 48 -24.93 15.93 -6.33
N ARG A 49 -24.09 15.23 -5.55
CA ARG A 49 -24.21 15.20 -4.08
C ARG A 49 -23.86 16.53 -3.43
N ARG A 50 -22.84 17.24 -3.93
CA ARG A 50 -22.48 18.59 -3.46
C ARG A 50 -23.56 19.61 -3.79
N SER A 51 -24.14 19.55 -5.00
CA SER A 51 -25.28 20.35 -5.41
C SER A 51 -26.51 20.10 -4.51
N ALA A 52 -26.84 18.84 -4.23
CA ALA A 52 -27.96 18.48 -3.37
C ALA A 52 -27.74 18.89 -1.90
N ALA A 53 -26.52 18.75 -1.37
CA ALA A 53 -26.17 19.17 -0.02
C ALA A 53 -26.17 20.70 0.14
N ALA A 54 -25.67 21.44 -0.85
CA ALA A 54 -25.69 22.91 -0.87
C ALA A 54 -27.11 23.47 -1.02
N LYS A 55 -27.99 22.78 -1.74
CA LYS A 55 -29.41 23.15 -1.87
C LYS A 55 -30.18 22.88 -0.58
N LYS A 56 -29.89 21.77 0.12
CA LYS A 56 -30.53 21.42 1.39
C LYS A 56 -30.10 22.31 2.57
N ALA A 57 -28.94 22.95 2.51
CA ALA A 57 -28.47 23.90 3.50
C ALA A 57 -29.00 25.34 3.31
N ARG A 58 -29.64 25.64 2.17
CA ARG A 58 -30.17 26.98 1.85
C ARG A 58 -31.64 27.20 2.24
N ASP A 59 -32.38 26.14 2.57
CA ASP A 59 -33.83 26.19 2.80
C ASP A 59 -34.25 25.96 4.27
N GLN A 60 -33.38 26.25 5.25
CA GLN A 60 -33.79 26.25 6.67
C GLN A 60 -33.94 27.68 7.20
N PRO A 61 -35.14 28.09 7.67
CA PRO A 61 -35.30 29.38 8.31
C PRO A 61 -34.71 29.34 9.73
N VAL A 62 -33.91 30.35 10.04
CA VAL A 62 -33.36 30.62 11.37
C VAL A 62 -34.38 31.44 12.14
N GLU A 63 -35.02 30.86 13.16
CA GLU A 63 -35.65 31.64 14.23
C GLU A 63 -35.10 31.20 15.59
N ASN A 64 -34.57 32.20 16.31
CA ASN A 64 -34.24 32.15 17.73
C ASN A 64 -35.53 31.99 18.56
N PHE A 65 -35.49 31.35 19.73
CA PHE A 65 -35.92 31.95 21.00
C PHE A 65 -35.59 31.06 22.22
N LEU A 66 -35.22 31.75 23.30
CA LEU A 66 -34.94 31.28 24.65
C LEU A 66 -36.21 30.79 25.38
N ALA A 67 -35.96 29.99 26.43
CA ALA A 67 -36.80 29.62 27.57
C ALA A 67 -37.79 28.45 27.38
N VAL A 68 -37.68 27.43 28.25
CA VAL A 68 -38.61 27.12 29.34
C VAL A 68 -38.07 25.88 30.07
N GLY A 69 -37.78 26.05 31.37
CA GLY A 69 -37.59 24.95 32.30
C GLY A 69 -38.94 24.43 32.83
N GLU A 70 -38.85 23.34 33.59
CA GLU A 70 -39.90 22.74 34.44
C GLU A 70 -41.02 21.91 33.78
N ARG A 71 -40.87 20.58 33.91
CA ARG A 71 -41.85 19.60 34.45
C ARG A 71 -41.29 18.19 34.21
N MET A 72 -41.36 17.22 35.10
CA MET A 72 -41.78 17.10 36.50
C MET A 72 -41.43 15.65 36.92
N HIS A 73 -41.05 15.47 38.18
CA HIS A 73 -40.93 14.19 38.87
C HIS A 73 -42.12 13.22 38.69
N ARG A 74 -41.81 11.92 38.58
CA ARG A 74 -42.50 10.71 39.09
C ARG A 74 -41.78 9.50 38.47
N GLN A 75 -41.33 8.44 39.12
CA GLN A 75 -41.53 7.88 40.46
C GLN A 75 -40.30 7.02 40.81
N ASP A 76 -39.82 7.21 42.04
CA ASP A 76 -39.33 6.23 43.02
C ASP A 76 -38.87 4.84 42.54
N LYS A 77 -37.61 4.48 42.84
CA LYS A 77 -37.22 3.74 44.06
C LYS A 77 -38.05 2.48 44.27
N LEU A 78 -37.40 1.33 44.03
CA LEU A 78 -37.66 -0.07 44.45
C LEU A 78 -36.88 -0.90 43.41
N ARG A 79 -35.73 -1.53 43.65
CA ARG A 79 -35.34 -2.43 44.74
C ARG A 79 -33.81 -2.59 44.73
N GLU A 80 -33.20 -2.43 45.90
CA GLU A 80 -32.04 -3.21 46.31
C GLU A 80 -32.51 -4.64 46.68
N GLU A 81 -31.54 -5.55 46.77
CA GLU A 81 -31.58 -6.91 47.36
C GLU A 81 -32.08 -8.07 46.47
N CYS A 82 -31.14 -8.93 46.04
CA CYS A 82 -31.01 -10.35 46.45
C CYS A 82 -30.19 -11.19 45.43
N HIS A 83 -29.01 -11.65 45.85
CA HIS A 83 -28.49 -13.01 45.54
C HIS A 83 -29.15 -14.00 46.54
N PRO A 84 -29.18 -15.36 46.38
CA PRO A 84 -28.19 -16.22 45.70
C PRO A 84 -28.74 -17.48 44.94
N ASN A 85 -27.81 -18.25 44.35
CA ASN A 85 -27.81 -19.70 44.04
C ASN A 85 -29.06 -20.42 43.46
N ASN A 86 -28.90 -21.06 42.30
CA ASN A 86 -29.16 -22.52 42.21
C ASN A 86 -28.41 -23.21 41.06
N GLN A 87 -27.86 -24.38 41.38
CA GLN A 87 -27.37 -25.40 40.44
C GLN A 87 -28.56 -26.19 39.88
N GLN A 88 -28.48 -26.62 38.62
CA GLN A 88 -28.67 -28.01 38.14
C GLN A 88 -29.17 -28.07 36.68
N ASP A 89 -28.35 -28.73 35.87
CA ASP A 89 -28.66 -29.78 34.89
C ASP A 89 -29.93 -29.71 34.03
N GLY A 90 -29.72 -29.67 32.70
CA GLY A 90 -30.74 -29.96 31.71
C GLY A 90 -30.15 -30.19 30.32
N LYS A 91 -30.13 -31.46 29.91
CA LYS A 91 -29.79 -31.95 28.56
C LYS A 91 -30.84 -31.52 27.52
N GLY A 92 -30.42 -31.33 26.27
CA GLY A 92 -31.27 -31.25 25.06
C GLY A 92 -30.59 -30.41 23.98
N ALA A 93 -29.82 -31.00 23.06
CA ALA A 93 -30.23 -31.66 21.81
C ALA A 93 -30.37 -30.67 20.62
N GLU A 94 -29.58 -30.97 19.57
CA GLU A 94 -29.81 -30.67 18.14
C GLU A 94 -29.83 -29.18 17.70
N GLN A 95 -29.33 -28.75 16.54
CA GLN A 95 -28.97 -29.38 15.27
C GLN A 95 -28.23 -28.31 14.41
N ILE A 96 -27.40 -28.77 13.46
CA ILE A 96 -27.01 -28.19 12.14
C ILE A 96 -26.53 -26.71 12.06
N ASN A 97 -25.47 -26.35 11.35
CA ASN A 97 -25.23 -26.68 9.95
C ASN A 97 -23.76 -26.40 9.57
N GLU A 98 -23.15 -27.32 8.83
CA GLU A 98 -21.81 -27.23 8.29
C GLU A 98 -21.81 -26.57 6.90
N ASN A 99 -20.91 -25.58 6.72
CA ASN A 99 -20.06 -25.30 5.54
C ASN A 99 -20.71 -24.95 4.16
N PRO A 100 -19.99 -24.23 3.24
CA PRO A 100 -18.72 -24.71 2.70
C PRO A 100 -17.62 -23.68 2.45
N HIS A 101 -16.39 -24.14 2.72
CA HIS A 101 -15.14 -23.63 2.16
C HIS A 101 -14.96 -24.10 0.72
N PHE A 102 -14.48 -23.18 -0.13
CA PHE A 102 -14.02 -23.42 -1.50
C PHE A 102 -12.53 -23.78 -1.45
N VAL A 103 -12.16 -24.94 -2.00
CA VAL A 103 -10.77 -25.40 -2.18
C VAL A 103 -10.47 -25.45 -3.68
N ASP A 104 -9.51 -24.64 -4.11
CA ASP A 104 -8.92 -24.76 -5.45
C ASP A 104 -7.76 -25.77 -5.40
N ALA A 105 -7.86 -26.75 -6.29
CA ALA A 105 -6.84 -27.74 -6.60
C ALA A 105 -5.93 -27.21 -7.72
N TYR A 106 -4.62 -27.38 -7.59
CA TYR A 106 -3.73 -27.53 -8.74
C TYR A 106 -2.60 -28.50 -8.39
N SER A 107 -2.51 -29.55 -9.20
CA SER A 107 -1.44 -30.55 -9.24
C SER A 107 -0.45 -30.18 -10.33
N PRO A 108 0.83 -30.56 -10.22
CA PRO A 108 1.64 -30.84 -11.38
C PRO A 108 2.05 -32.31 -11.46
N GLU A 109 2.02 -32.80 -12.69
CA GLU A 109 2.60 -34.00 -13.27
C GLU A 109 4.09 -34.12 -12.87
N GLY A 110 4.72 -35.28 -12.70
CA GLY A 110 4.63 -36.52 -13.47
C GLY A 110 5.98 -36.74 -14.17
N GLU A 111 7.02 -37.09 -13.41
CA GLU A 111 8.33 -37.49 -13.99
C GLU A 111 8.69 -38.93 -13.64
N ASN A 112 8.99 -39.69 -14.69
CA ASN A 112 9.38 -41.09 -14.73
C ASN A 112 10.83 -41.28 -14.25
N ILE A 113 11.09 -42.26 -13.39
CA ILE A 113 12.42 -42.84 -13.15
C ILE A 113 12.30 -44.37 -13.11
N PRO A 114 13.22 -45.12 -13.76
CA PRO A 114 12.97 -46.51 -14.18
C PRO A 114 13.25 -47.56 -13.09
N ASN A 115 12.62 -48.71 -13.34
CA ASN A 115 12.60 -49.93 -12.56
C ASN A 115 13.99 -50.59 -12.49
N ILE A 116 14.53 -50.83 -11.29
CA ILE A 116 15.71 -51.68 -11.06
C ILE A 116 15.35 -52.72 -9.98
N GLY A 117 15.22 -53.96 -10.45
CA GLY A 117 15.79 -55.17 -9.87
C GLY A 117 15.50 -55.51 -8.41
N ASP A 118 14.53 -56.40 -8.21
CA ASP A 118 14.46 -57.31 -7.07
C ASP A 118 15.79 -58.07 -6.87
N GLN A 119 16.30 -58.11 -5.64
CA GLN A 119 16.66 -59.34 -4.88
C GLN A 119 17.31 -58.95 -3.52
N LYS A 120 16.65 -59.28 -2.40
CA LYS A 120 17.17 -60.11 -1.26
C LYS A 120 16.44 -59.87 0.07
N GLU A 121 15.79 -60.95 0.52
CA GLU A 121 15.72 -61.56 1.86
C GLU A 121 15.68 -60.72 3.16
N ASN A 122 14.55 -60.91 3.88
CA ASN A 122 14.40 -61.31 5.29
C ASN A 122 15.18 -60.57 6.40
N GLN A 123 14.49 -59.68 7.12
CA GLN A 123 14.67 -59.43 8.57
C GLN A 123 13.31 -59.17 9.26
N PRO A 124 13.10 -59.63 10.52
CA PRO A 124 11.83 -59.52 11.24
C PRO A 124 11.56 -58.09 11.77
N PRO A 125 10.30 -57.71 12.07
CA PRO A 125 9.93 -56.33 12.33
C PRO A 125 10.47 -55.83 13.68
N GLY A 126 11.33 -54.82 13.62
CA GLY A 126 11.74 -54.01 14.76
C GLY A 126 10.61 -53.09 15.21
N ASN A 127 10.46 -52.99 16.53
CA ASN A 127 9.43 -52.27 17.27
C ASN A 127 9.34 -50.77 16.87
N VAL A 128 8.35 -50.39 16.06
CA VAL A 128 8.08 -48.98 15.70
C VAL A 128 7.31 -48.32 16.86
N LYS A 129 7.93 -47.34 17.52
CA LYS A 129 7.24 -46.49 18.52
C LYS A 129 6.05 -45.77 17.85
N PRO A 130 4.87 -45.70 18.48
CA PRO A 130 3.72 -45.02 17.89
C PRO A 130 4.03 -43.54 17.68
N ARG A 131 3.65 -43.00 16.51
CA ARG A 131 3.69 -41.57 16.22
C ARG A 131 2.86 -40.82 17.27
N PRO A 132 3.35 -39.66 17.78
CA PRO A 132 2.61 -38.92 18.79
C PRO A 132 1.24 -38.49 18.22
N SER A 133 0.21 -38.66 19.04
CA SER A 133 -1.17 -38.38 18.66
C SER A 133 -1.37 -36.90 18.31
N VAL A 134 -2.25 -36.66 17.33
CA VAL A 134 -2.67 -35.35 16.80
C VAL A 134 -3.13 -34.36 17.89
N LYS A 135 -3.41 -34.83 19.11
CA LYS A 135 -3.74 -33.98 20.26
C LYS A 135 -2.58 -33.10 20.73
N ARG A 136 -1.32 -33.48 20.45
CA ARG A 136 -0.14 -32.69 20.87
C ARG A 136 0.12 -31.48 19.97
N SER A 137 -0.35 -31.48 18.72
CA SER A 137 -0.14 -30.34 17.80
C SER A 137 -1.12 -29.18 18.05
N VAL A 138 -2.34 -29.48 18.48
CA VAL A 138 -3.34 -28.43 18.80
C VAL A 138 -2.95 -27.68 20.07
N ALA A 139 -2.43 -28.37 21.10
CA ALA A 139 -1.95 -27.72 22.32
C ALA A 139 -0.78 -26.77 22.03
N HIS A 140 0.18 -27.19 21.19
CA HIS A 140 1.30 -26.33 20.76
C HIS A 140 0.83 -25.16 19.88
N PHE A 141 -0.20 -25.35 19.06
CA PHE A 141 -0.76 -24.28 18.24
C PHE A 141 -1.54 -23.26 19.08
N VAL A 142 -2.31 -23.71 20.07
CA VAL A 142 -3.00 -22.84 21.03
C VAL A 142 -2.01 -22.12 21.94
N GLU A 143 -0.94 -22.79 22.36
CA GLU A 143 0.14 -22.17 23.13
C GLU A 143 0.91 -21.13 22.31
N PHE A 144 1.22 -21.41 21.04
CA PHE A 144 1.83 -20.45 20.11
C PHE A 144 0.90 -19.26 19.81
N TYR A 145 -0.39 -19.51 19.62
CA TYR A 145 -1.40 -18.47 19.39
C TYR A 145 -1.59 -17.60 20.63
N ASN A 146 -1.60 -18.19 21.83
CA ASN A 146 -1.66 -17.45 23.09
C ASN A 146 -0.35 -16.67 23.36
N LYS A 147 0.81 -17.19 22.94
CA LYS A 147 2.11 -16.53 23.09
C LYS A 147 2.29 -15.35 22.12
N THR A 148 1.68 -15.43 20.94
CA THR A 148 1.66 -14.33 19.95
C THR A 148 0.57 -13.30 20.25
N ALA A 149 -0.58 -13.72 20.80
CA ALA A 149 -1.61 -12.80 21.32
C ALA A 149 -1.18 -12.04 22.59
N GLN A 150 -0.12 -12.49 23.28
CA GLN A 150 0.42 -11.87 24.49
C GLN A 150 1.60 -10.92 24.28
N CYS A 151 1.99 -10.62 23.03
CA CYS A 151 2.94 -9.54 22.77
C CYS A 151 2.21 -8.18 22.77
N ALA A 152 1.54 -7.87 23.87
CA ALA A 152 1.03 -6.53 24.15
C ALA A 152 1.98 -5.90 25.16
N THR A 153 2.72 -4.88 24.74
CA THR A 153 3.52 -4.06 25.64
C THR A 153 2.58 -3.37 26.64
N THR A 154 2.65 -3.74 27.91
CA THR A 154 1.82 -3.16 28.97
C THR A 154 2.58 -2.03 29.64
N LYS A 155 2.21 -0.78 29.32
CA LYS A 155 2.56 0.39 30.13
C LYS A 155 1.30 0.76 30.92
N GLY A 156 1.26 0.42 32.22
CA GLY A 156 0.15 0.79 33.10
C GLY A 156 -1.14 -0.05 32.96
N GLY A 157 -1.06 -1.32 32.56
CA GLY A 157 -2.21 -2.24 32.61
C GLY A 157 -3.24 -2.10 31.48
N LYS A 158 -3.02 -1.23 30.49
CA LYS A 158 -3.76 -1.24 29.22
C LYS A 158 -3.02 -2.08 28.19
N ILE A 159 -3.72 -3.02 27.55
CA ILE A 159 -3.27 -3.64 26.29
C ILE A 159 -3.26 -2.52 25.26
N LEU A 160 -2.08 -1.99 24.92
CA LEU A 160 -1.96 -1.07 23.80
C LEU A 160 -2.13 -1.88 22.52
N SER A 161 -3.13 -1.53 21.71
CA SER A 161 -3.33 -2.17 20.41
C SER A 161 -2.16 -1.82 19.49
N MET A 162 -1.59 -2.81 18.80
CA MET A 162 -0.58 -2.57 17.76
C MET A 162 -1.13 -1.67 16.65
N LEU A 163 -0.30 -0.71 16.22
CA LEU A 163 -0.55 0.19 15.10
C LEU A 163 -0.54 -0.58 13.78
N ARG A 164 -1.42 -0.22 12.84
CA ARG A 164 -1.38 -0.62 11.43
C ARG A 164 -0.72 0.49 10.62
N VAL A 165 0.48 0.24 10.13
CA VAL A 165 1.32 1.25 9.48
C VAL A 165 1.47 0.95 8.00
N GLU A 166 1.18 1.95 7.16
CA GLU A 166 1.51 1.95 5.73
C GLU A 166 2.88 2.61 5.54
N PHE A 167 3.82 1.91 4.90
CA PHE A 167 5.20 2.39 4.72
C PHE A 167 5.48 3.02 3.36
N HIS A 168 4.60 2.84 2.37
CA HIS A 168 4.90 3.26 1.00
C HIS A 168 3.63 3.63 0.23
N CYS A 169 3.41 4.92 0.02
CA CYS A 169 2.32 5.41 -0.82
C CYS A 169 2.59 6.82 -1.38
N HIS A 170 1.86 7.12 -2.45
CA HIS A 170 2.05 8.29 -3.29
C HIS A 170 0.79 9.15 -3.38
N THR A 171 0.98 10.46 -3.30
CA THR A 171 -0.05 11.47 -3.53
C THR A 171 0.08 12.09 -4.91
N ILE A 172 -0.78 13.05 -5.18
CA ILE A 172 -0.71 13.89 -6.35
C ILE A 172 0.62 14.66 -6.44
N ALA A 173 1.46 14.76 -5.40
CA ALA A 173 2.79 15.38 -5.52
C ALA A 173 3.75 14.54 -6.37
N SER A 174 3.60 13.22 -6.38
CA SER A 174 4.27 12.33 -7.34
C SER A 174 3.78 12.52 -8.78
N LYS A 175 4.67 12.29 -9.75
CA LYS A 175 4.38 12.37 -11.19
C LYS A 175 3.30 11.38 -11.66
N ASP A 176 3.06 10.32 -10.92
CA ASP A 176 2.32 9.12 -11.33
C ASP A 176 1.16 8.73 -10.40
N SER A 177 0.71 9.65 -9.54
CA SER A 177 -0.49 9.51 -8.72
C SER A 177 -1.41 10.71 -8.89
N LEU A 178 -2.71 10.49 -8.71
CA LEU A 178 -3.73 11.56 -8.69
C LEU A 178 -4.38 11.68 -7.30
N THR A 179 -3.91 10.93 -6.32
CA THR A 179 -4.52 10.87 -4.99
C THR A 179 -4.23 12.16 -4.23
N ARG A 180 -5.25 12.97 -3.96
CA ARG A 180 -5.04 14.21 -3.18
C ARG A 180 -4.74 13.88 -1.72
N PRO A 181 -3.96 14.70 -1.00
CA PRO A 181 -3.69 14.50 0.43
C PRO A 181 -4.94 14.28 1.29
N ARG A 182 -6.03 15.01 1.01
CA ARG A 182 -7.33 14.81 1.67
C ARG A 182 -7.90 13.40 1.43
N ASP A 183 -7.91 12.96 0.16
CA ASP A 183 -8.47 11.65 -0.20
C ASP A 183 -7.66 10.51 0.43
N LEU A 184 -6.33 10.69 0.55
CA LEU A 184 -5.43 9.78 1.26
C LEU A 184 -5.80 9.67 2.74
N VAL A 185 -5.90 10.79 3.46
CA VAL A 185 -6.27 10.82 4.88
C VAL A 185 -7.65 10.19 5.11
N GLU A 186 -8.64 10.52 4.27
CA GLU A 186 -9.96 9.91 4.36
C GLU A 186 -9.93 8.41 4.06
N ALA A 187 -9.11 7.96 3.10
CA ALA A 187 -8.92 6.54 2.82
C ALA A 187 -8.28 5.79 3.99
N CYS A 188 -7.26 6.35 4.63
CA CYS A 188 -6.66 5.81 5.85
C CYS A 188 -7.70 5.60 6.94
N ARG A 189 -8.51 6.61 7.24
CA ARG A 189 -9.58 6.54 8.25
C ARG A 189 -10.59 5.45 7.94
N ARG A 190 -11.08 5.39 6.70
CA ARG A 190 -12.03 4.34 6.25
C ARG A 190 -11.43 2.93 6.37
N LYS A 191 -10.13 2.79 6.08
CA LYS A 191 -9.41 1.51 6.11
C LYS A 191 -8.82 1.17 7.48
N LYS A 192 -8.99 2.05 8.48
CA LYS A 192 -8.44 1.94 9.84
C LYS A 192 -6.91 1.77 9.83
N ILE A 193 -6.23 2.58 9.04
CA ILE A 193 -4.77 2.72 9.04
C ILE A 193 -4.43 3.73 10.14
N ASP A 194 -3.53 3.37 11.04
CA ASP A 194 -3.24 4.16 12.24
C ASP A 194 -2.06 5.13 12.02
N ARG A 195 -1.13 4.76 11.14
CA ARG A 195 -0.02 5.61 10.67
C ARG A 195 0.22 5.39 9.18
N VAL A 196 0.55 6.43 8.45
CA VAL A 196 0.93 6.36 7.03
C VAL A 196 2.18 7.19 6.78
N ILE A 197 3.16 6.57 6.15
CA ILE A 197 4.34 7.25 5.61
C ILE A 197 4.02 7.56 4.15
N VAL A 198 3.90 8.85 3.84
CA VAL A 198 3.67 9.34 2.49
C VAL A 198 5.03 9.59 1.86
N THR A 199 5.33 8.94 0.74
CA THR A 199 6.68 8.84 0.15
C THR A 199 6.63 9.26 -1.31
N ASP A 200 6.21 10.49 -1.58
CA ASP A 200 6.18 11.02 -2.94
C ASP A 200 7.59 11.04 -3.57
N HIS A 201 7.65 10.91 -4.90
CA HIS A 201 8.89 10.86 -5.68
C HIS A 201 9.67 12.18 -5.59
N ASN A 202 10.81 12.15 -4.90
CA ASN A 202 11.74 13.27 -4.73
C ASN A 202 11.09 14.58 -4.21
N THR A 203 10.05 14.46 -3.39
CA THR A 203 9.42 15.62 -2.74
C THR A 203 8.69 15.21 -1.46
N ILE A 204 8.63 16.11 -0.49
CA ILE A 204 7.81 15.93 0.73
C ILE A 204 6.51 16.74 0.69
N ALA A 205 6.22 17.44 -0.41
CA ALA A 205 5.09 18.38 -0.50
C ALA A 205 3.74 17.71 -0.20
N GLY A 206 3.49 16.55 -0.80
CA GLY A 206 2.25 15.79 -0.57
C GLY A 206 2.13 15.27 0.86
N ALA A 207 3.26 14.81 1.42
CA ALA A 207 3.35 14.37 2.81
C ALA A 207 3.07 15.52 3.80
N ARG A 208 3.65 16.71 3.59
CA ARG A 208 3.40 17.91 4.41
C ARG A 208 1.95 18.39 4.31
N ALA A 209 1.38 18.40 3.11
CA ALA A 209 -0.02 18.73 2.90
C ALA A 209 -0.95 17.73 3.63
N ALA A 210 -0.64 16.44 3.60
CA ALA A 210 -1.41 15.42 4.32
C ALA A 210 -1.24 15.56 5.84
N GLN A 211 -0.03 15.83 6.32
CA GLN A 211 0.27 16.04 7.74
C GLN A 211 -0.46 17.24 8.33
N THR A 212 -0.64 18.30 7.56
CA THR A 212 -1.46 19.46 7.99
C THR A 212 -2.91 19.08 8.27
N LEU A 213 -3.44 18.06 7.59
CA LEU A 213 -4.81 17.57 7.77
C LEU A 213 -4.95 16.59 8.94
N ASP A 214 -3.91 15.82 9.25
CA ASP A 214 -3.90 14.84 10.32
C ASP A 214 -2.45 14.51 10.77
N PRO A 215 -1.89 15.27 11.74
CA PRO A 215 -0.49 15.13 12.14
C PRO A 215 -0.21 13.88 12.97
N GLU A 216 -1.23 13.28 13.59
CA GLU A 216 -1.09 12.01 14.32
C GLU A 216 -1.05 10.83 13.35
N LEU A 217 -1.82 10.88 12.27
CA LEU A 217 -1.86 9.83 11.25
C LEU A 217 -0.63 9.85 10.33
N VAL A 218 -0.19 11.03 9.89
CA VAL A 218 0.75 11.16 8.77
C VAL A 218 2.18 11.40 9.25
N ILE A 219 3.07 10.52 8.79
CA ILE A 219 4.52 10.65 8.91
C ILE A 219 5.06 11.18 7.58
N VAL A 220 5.87 12.24 7.65
CA VAL A 220 6.49 12.83 6.45
C VAL A 220 7.59 11.90 5.96
N GLY A 221 7.45 11.41 4.73
CA GLY A 221 8.45 10.60 4.06
C GLY A 221 8.73 11.09 2.65
N GLU A 222 9.63 10.38 1.98
CA GLU A 222 10.07 10.66 0.61
C GLU A 222 10.50 9.33 -0.04
N GLU A 223 10.20 9.12 -1.33
CA GLU A 223 10.86 8.11 -2.15
C GLU A 223 11.92 8.80 -3.01
N ILE A 224 13.20 8.59 -2.67
CA ILE A 224 14.33 9.28 -3.29
C ILE A 224 14.91 8.39 -4.38
N LEU A 225 14.74 8.80 -5.64
CA LEU A 225 15.48 8.22 -6.75
C LEU A 225 16.95 8.61 -6.69
N THR A 226 17.84 7.63 -6.52
CA THR A 226 19.29 7.84 -6.46
C THR A 226 19.93 7.50 -7.82
N THR A 227 21.27 7.50 -7.89
CA THR A 227 21.99 6.94 -9.05
C THR A 227 21.82 5.42 -9.17
N ARG A 228 21.44 4.74 -8.07
CA ARG A 228 21.23 3.29 -8.00
C ARG A 228 19.96 3.02 -7.20
N GLY A 229 18.84 2.75 -7.88
CA GLY A 229 17.56 2.50 -7.23
C GLY A 229 17.03 3.58 -6.31
N GLU A 230 15.98 3.22 -5.58
CA GLU A 230 15.17 4.12 -4.78
C GLU A 230 15.32 3.81 -3.29
N ILE A 231 15.32 4.88 -2.48
CA ILE A 231 15.37 4.81 -1.02
C ILE A 231 14.09 5.41 -0.47
N LEU A 232 13.43 4.70 0.44
CA LEU A 232 12.30 5.20 1.23
C LEU A 232 12.84 5.80 2.52
N ALA A 233 12.35 6.98 2.86
CA ALA A 233 12.65 7.61 4.12
C ALA A 233 11.37 8.01 4.86
N ALA A 234 11.41 7.96 6.19
CA ALA A 234 10.37 8.47 7.08
C ALA A 234 10.96 9.44 8.10
N TYR A 235 10.15 10.38 8.57
CA TYR A 235 10.57 11.52 9.38
C TYR A 235 11.54 12.47 8.66
N VAL A 236 11.34 12.67 7.37
CA VAL A 236 12.14 13.60 6.56
C VAL A 236 11.77 15.05 6.92
N THR A 237 12.78 15.86 7.23
CA THR A 237 12.61 17.28 7.54
C THR A 237 12.85 18.17 6.33
N GLU A 238 13.82 17.82 5.50
CA GLU A 238 14.23 18.54 4.28
C GLU A 238 14.35 17.59 3.09
N GLU A 239 13.87 18.01 1.92
CA GLU A 239 13.92 17.21 0.69
C GLU A 239 15.35 16.85 0.28
N ILE A 240 15.52 15.62 -0.22
CA ILE A 240 16.81 15.17 -0.73
C ILE A 240 16.86 15.35 -2.26
N PRO A 241 17.91 16.01 -2.80
CA PRO A 241 18.08 16.11 -4.24
C PRO A 241 18.08 14.74 -4.92
N ALA A 242 17.34 14.63 -6.02
CA ALA A 242 17.32 13.42 -6.84
C ALA A 242 18.69 13.12 -7.45
N ARG A 243 18.92 11.84 -7.79
CA ARG A 243 20.11 11.34 -8.51
C ARG A 243 21.45 11.57 -7.80
N LEU A 244 21.44 11.73 -6.47
CA LEU A 244 22.65 11.58 -5.66
C LEU A 244 23.05 10.11 -5.58
N THR A 245 24.29 9.84 -5.16
CA THR A 245 24.70 8.46 -4.86
C THR A 245 23.92 7.93 -3.66
N PRO A 246 23.67 6.61 -3.56
CA PRO A 246 23.02 6.02 -2.39
C PRO A 246 23.64 6.46 -1.06
N GLN A 247 24.97 6.51 -0.99
CA GLN A 247 25.75 6.86 0.20
C GLN A 247 25.52 8.32 0.60
N GLU A 248 25.52 9.26 -0.36
CA GLU A 248 25.26 10.67 -0.06
C GLU A 248 23.80 10.90 0.33
N THR A 249 22.85 10.22 -0.34
CA THR A 249 21.43 10.22 0.06
C THR A 249 21.27 9.74 1.50
N ILE A 250 21.84 8.58 1.84
CA ILE A 250 21.77 8.01 3.19
C ILE A 250 22.44 8.93 4.21
N ARG A 251 23.61 9.51 3.89
CA ARG A 251 24.30 10.45 4.77
C ARG A 251 23.40 11.63 5.15
N ARG A 252 22.76 12.27 4.15
CA ARG A 252 21.84 13.40 4.39
C ARG A 252 20.60 12.99 5.18
N LEU A 253 20.03 11.83 4.91
CA LEU A 253 18.89 11.31 5.68
C LEU A 253 19.27 11.03 7.14
N ARG A 254 20.48 10.51 7.39
CA ARG A 254 21.00 10.31 8.75
C ARG A 254 21.27 11.61 9.47
N ASP A 255 21.75 12.65 8.78
CA ASP A 255 21.90 14.00 9.36
C ASP A 255 20.55 14.56 9.85
N GLN A 256 19.44 14.15 9.22
CA GLN A 256 18.07 14.51 9.65
C GLN A 256 17.51 13.58 10.74
N GLY A 257 18.19 12.48 11.08
CA GLY A 257 17.68 11.45 11.98
C GLY A 257 16.53 10.62 11.37
N ALA A 258 16.36 10.65 10.04
CA ALA A 258 15.30 9.94 9.34
C ALA A 258 15.45 8.42 9.46
N PHE A 259 14.31 7.71 9.44
CA PHE A 259 14.27 6.25 9.30
C PHE A 259 14.45 5.89 7.82
N ILE A 260 15.34 4.94 7.51
CA ILE A 260 15.77 4.66 6.13
C ILE A 260 15.49 3.20 5.75
N SER A 261 14.77 2.99 4.65
CA SER A 261 14.49 1.68 4.06
C SER A 261 14.83 1.67 2.58
N VAL A 262 15.35 0.54 2.08
CA VAL A 262 15.53 0.37 0.61
C VAL A 262 14.18 0.05 -0.04
N SER A 263 13.83 0.73 -1.13
CA SER A 263 12.59 0.50 -1.89
C SER A 263 12.73 -0.69 -2.84
N HIS A 264 11.72 -1.58 -2.86
CA HIS A 264 11.54 -2.72 -3.78
C HIS A 264 12.85 -3.30 -4.40
N PRO A 265 13.82 -3.74 -3.57
CA PRO A 265 15.23 -3.88 -3.98
C PRO A 265 15.51 -4.89 -5.10
N PHE A 266 14.58 -5.80 -5.40
CA PHE A 266 14.74 -6.84 -6.41
C PHE A 266 13.76 -6.69 -7.59
N ASP A 267 12.96 -5.61 -7.65
CA ASP A 267 12.11 -5.34 -8.82
C ASP A 267 12.94 -4.78 -9.98
N ARG A 268 13.52 -5.72 -10.75
CA ARG A 268 14.42 -5.44 -11.88
C ARG A 268 13.75 -4.70 -13.05
N PHE A 269 12.43 -4.48 -13.00
CA PHE A 269 11.71 -3.74 -14.03
C PHE A 269 11.54 -2.25 -13.69
N ARG A 270 11.97 -1.82 -12.50
CA ARG A 270 11.96 -0.41 -12.08
C ARG A 270 13.22 0.31 -12.53
N GLU A 271 13.15 1.65 -12.54
CA GLU A 271 14.28 2.49 -12.91
C GLU A 271 15.31 2.51 -11.77
N GLY A 272 16.59 2.31 -12.11
CA GLY A 272 17.64 2.15 -11.09
C GLY A 272 17.56 0.76 -10.46
N GLY A 273 18.04 -0.26 -11.15
CA GLY A 273 18.10 -1.60 -10.58
C GLY A 273 19.23 -1.69 -9.56
N TRP A 274 18.89 -1.92 -8.29
CA TRP A 274 19.86 -2.35 -7.30
C TRP A 274 20.51 -3.66 -7.77
N THR A 275 21.84 -3.74 -7.68
CA THR A 275 22.54 -5.02 -7.69
C THR A 275 22.70 -5.54 -6.26
N GLU A 276 22.97 -6.84 -6.08
CA GLU A 276 23.24 -7.37 -4.73
C GLU A 276 24.47 -6.69 -4.11
N ASP A 277 25.51 -6.38 -4.89
CA ASP A 277 26.71 -5.68 -4.42
C ASP A 277 26.39 -4.25 -3.94
N ASP A 278 25.53 -3.53 -4.66
CA ASP A 278 25.07 -2.19 -4.23
C ASP A 278 24.32 -2.27 -2.90
N LEU A 279 23.47 -3.28 -2.73
CA LEU A 279 22.72 -3.48 -1.49
C LEU A 279 23.68 -3.78 -0.33
N LEU A 280 24.65 -4.68 -0.54
CA LEU A 280 25.65 -5.02 0.48
C LEU A 280 26.48 -3.82 0.90
N GLU A 281 26.79 -2.92 -0.04
CA GLU A 281 27.53 -1.68 0.23
C GLU A 281 26.76 -0.77 1.20
N ILE A 282 25.45 -0.60 1.01
CA ILE A 282 24.64 0.33 1.82
C ILE A 282 23.97 -0.32 3.03
N LEU A 283 23.92 -1.65 3.10
CA LEU A 283 23.18 -2.37 4.14
C LEU A 283 23.54 -1.96 5.58
N PRO A 284 24.81 -1.71 5.93
CA PRO A 284 25.17 -1.25 7.28
C PRO A 284 24.69 0.16 7.61
N LEU A 285 24.19 0.90 6.62
CA LEU A 285 23.87 2.31 6.73
C LEU A 285 22.36 2.60 6.77
N VAL A 286 21.53 1.59 6.50
CA VAL A 286 20.05 1.67 6.47
C VAL A 286 19.42 0.93 7.66
N ASP A 287 18.18 1.26 7.98
CA ASP A 287 17.45 0.63 9.10
C ASP A 287 16.71 -0.64 8.68
N ALA A 288 16.24 -0.68 7.43
CA ALA A 288 15.44 -1.78 6.89
C ALA A 288 15.56 -1.90 5.37
N ILE A 289 14.92 -2.94 4.82
CA ILE A 289 14.65 -3.07 3.38
C ILE A 289 13.17 -3.43 3.17
N GLU A 290 12.59 -3.01 2.05
CA GLU A 290 11.22 -3.39 1.69
C GLU A 290 11.19 -4.87 1.25
N VAL A 291 10.73 -5.74 2.15
CA VAL A 291 10.65 -7.19 1.90
C VAL A 291 9.36 -7.59 1.17
N TYR A 292 8.39 -6.68 1.10
CA TYR A 292 7.17 -6.89 0.34
C TYR A 292 6.62 -5.58 -0.20
N ASN A 293 6.57 -5.45 -1.52
CA ASN A 293 5.86 -4.41 -2.22
C ASN A 293 4.64 -5.00 -2.93
N SER A 294 3.44 -4.45 -2.70
CA SER A 294 2.22 -4.94 -3.34
C SER A 294 2.26 -4.83 -4.87
N ARG A 295 3.03 -3.92 -5.44
CA ARG A 295 3.12 -3.63 -6.87
C ARG A 295 4.37 -4.20 -7.54
N CYS A 296 5.15 -5.05 -6.86
CA CYS A 296 6.16 -5.85 -7.53
C CYS A 296 5.53 -6.61 -8.70
N TRP A 297 6.08 -6.46 -9.91
CA TRP A 297 5.54 -7.11 -11.10
C TRP A 297 5.46 -8.63 -10.98
N LEU A 298 6.47 -9.23 -10.35
CA LEU A 298 6.54 -10.66 -10.09
C LEU A 298 6.60 -10.90 -8.58
N PRO A 299 5.78 -11.82 -8.03
CA PRO A 299 5.86 -12.20 -6.61
C PRO A 299 7.25 -12.71 -6.17
N GLN A 300 8.05 -13.20 -7.12
CA GLN A 300 9.43 -13.62 -6.89
C GLN A 300 10.31 -12.51 -6.32
N PHE A 301 10.11 -11.25 -6.72
CA PHE A 301 10.92 -10.13 -6.22
C PHE A 301 10.74 -9.93 -4.71
N ASN A 302 9.51 -10.05 -4.21
CA ASN A 302 9.25 -10.05 -2.77
C ASN A 302 9.88 -11.25 -2.06
N ARG A 303 9.92 -12.43 -2.70
CA ARG A 303 10.58 -13.61 -2.14
C ARG A 303 12.09 -13.41 -2.03
N GLU A 304 12.72 -12.84 -3.05
CA GLU A 304 14.15 -12.50 -3.05
C GLU A 304 14.48 -11.47 -1.98
N ALA A 305 13.70 -10.39 -1.88
CA ALA A 305 13.86 -9.35 -0.86
C ALA A 305 13.78 -9.93 0.56
N ARG A 306 12.79 -10.78 0.85
CA ARG A 306 12.67 -11.45 2.15
C ARG A 306 13.86 -12.36 2.44
N LEU A 307 14.28 -13.18 1.48
CA LEU A 307 15.43 -14.09 1.66
C LEU A 307 16.73 -13.32 1.89
N PHE A 308 16.92 -12.20 1.18
CA PHE A 308 18.06 -11.31 1.40
C PHE A 308 18.02 -10.69 2.80
N ALA A 309 16.86 -10.21 3.26
CA ALA A 309 16.70 -9.69 4.62
C ALA A 309 17.06 -10.72 5.70
N GLU A 310 16.56 -11.95 5.55
CA GLU A 310 16.84 -13.07 6.46
C GLU A 310 18.32 -13.45 6.46
N LYS A 311 18.94 -13.56 5.28
CA LYS A 311 20.36 -13.89 5.10
C LYS A 311 21.28 -12.87 5.79
N HIS A 312 20.93 -11.60 5.76
CA HIS A 312 21.76 -10.51 6.27
C HIS A 312 21.29 -9.91 7.60
N ASN A 313 20.25 -10.48 8.23
CA ASN A 313 19.71 -10.04 9.51
C ASN A 313 19.34 -8.54 9.57
N VAL A 314 18.76 -8.03 8.48
CA VAL A 314 18.23 -6.67 8.39
C VAL A 314 16.71 -6.68 8.59
N ALA A 315 16.15 -5.61 9.15
CA ALA A 315 14.71 -5.52 9.35
C ALA A 315 13.97 -5.39 8.00
N GLY A 316 12.71 -5.82 7.97
CA GLY A 316 11.86 -5.76 6.79
C GLY A 316 10.70 -4.77 6.95
N THR A 317 10.52 -3.88 5.98
CA THR A 317 9.29 -3.08 5.80
C THR A 317 8.39 -3.72 4.74
N VAL A 318 7.10 -3.36 4.75
CA VAL A 318 6.16 -3.75 3.69
C VAL A 318 5.34 -2.55 3.24
N GLY A 319 5.14 -2.41 1.94
CA GLY A 319 4.52 -1.24 1.32
C GLY A 319 3.46 -1.60 0.29
N SER A 320 2.38 -0.82 0.25
CA SER A 320 1.39 -0.95 -0.82
C SER A 320 1.88 -0.35 -2.15
N ASP A 321 2.82 0.59 -2.09
CA ASP A 321 3.24 1.44 -3.20
C ASP A 321 2.02 2.11 -3.86
N ALA A 322 1.04 2.51 -3.04
CA ALA A 322 -0.26 2.94 -3.53
C ALA A 322 -0.18 4.25 -4.31
N HIS A 323 -0.63 4.25 -5.57
CA HIS A 323 -0.77 5.47 -6.38
C HIS A 323 -2.23 5.91 -6.52
N ALA A 324 -3.17 5.08 -6.05
CA ALA A 324 -4.58 5.40 -5.92
C ALA A 324 -5.10 5.06 -4.52
N ALA A 325 -6.07 5.84 -4.04
CA ALA A 325 -6.68 5.65 -2.72
C ALA A 325 -7.20 4.22 -2.45
N PHE A 326 -7.63 3.48 -3.49
CA PHE A 326 -8.11 2.10 -3.34
C PHE A 326 -6.97 1.09 -3.17
N GLU A 327 -5.75 1.39 -3.59
CA GLU A 327 -4.54 0.56 -3.38
C GLU A 327 -4.00 0.66 -1.96
N LEU A 328 -4.26 1.77 -1.27
CA LEU A 328 -3.75 2.04 0.07
C LEU A 328 -4.09 0.91 1.07
N GLY A 329 -3.15 0.52 1.93
CA GLY A 329 -3.37 -0.52 2.94
C GLY A 329 -3.48 -1.94 2.40
N ARG A 330 -3.07 -2.18 1.15
CA ARG A 330 -2.89 -3.55 0.63
C ARG A 330 -1.73 -4.27 1.31
N SER A 331 -0.72 -3.54 1.73
CA SER A 331 0.35 -4.06 2.60
C SER A 331 0.52 -3.11 3.77
N LEU A 332 0.40 -3.65 4.98
CA LEU A 332 0.53 -2.92 6.23
C LEU A 332 1.47 -3.69 7.15
N LEU A 333 2.25 -2.97 7.94
CA LEU A 333 3.02 -3.56 9.02
C LEU A 333 2.30 -3.29 10.34
N ARG A 334 2.02 -4.35 11.10
CA ARG A 334 1.53 -4.20 12.48
C ARG A 334 2.72 -4.02 13.41
N LEU A 335 2.78 -2.89 14.10
CA LEU A 335 3.88 -2.52 14.99
C LEU A 335 3.37 -2.21 16.40
N ASP A 336 4.23 -2.39 17.40
CA ASP A 336 4.02 -1.78 18.70
C ASP A 336 3.90 -0.25 18.58
N GLN A 337 3.39 0.40 19.61
CA GLN A 337 3.34 1.86 19.65
C GLN A 337 4.76 2.45 19.56
N PHE A 338 4.91 3.50 18.76
CA PHE A 338 6.16 4.24 18.64
C PHE A 338 5.87 5.73 18.42
N GLU A 339 6.75 6.57 18.95
CA GLU A 339 6.80 8.00 18.70
C GLU A 339 8.18 8.39 18.16
N GLY A 340 8.22 8.81 16.89
CA GLY A 340 9.44 9.26 16.24
C GLY A 340 10.31 8.14 15.66
N PRO A 341 11.44 8.52 15.03
CA PRO A 341 12.27 7.60 14.26
C PRO A 341 13.02 6.60 15.15
N GLU A 342 13.51 7.00 16.32
CA GLU A 342 14.25 6.11 17.22
C GLU A 342 13.39 4.97 17.76
N GLU A 343 12.17 5.28 18.22
CA GLU A 343 11.24 4.24 18.67
C GLU A 343 10.79 3.35 17.51
N MET A 344 10.61 3.90 16.31
CA MET A 344 10.33 3.12 15.09
C MET A 344 11.45 2.09 14.83
N ARG A 345 12.73 2.47 14.93
CA ARG A 345 13.86 1.53 14.81
C ARG A 345 13.83 0.45 15.89
N GLY A 346 13.37 0.78 17.09
CA GLY A 346 13.21 -0.17 18.19
C GLY A 346 12.15 -1.25 17.92
N VAL A 347 11.07 -0.90 17.22
CA VAL A 347 9.92 -1.80 17.00
C VAL A 347 9.91 -2.48 15.62
N ILE A 348 10.66 -1.98 14.63
CA ILE A 348 10.52 -2.45 13.24
C ILE A 348 10.76 -3.96 13.08
N ARG A 349 11.68 -4.52 13.87
CA ARG A 349 12.01 -5.96 13.83
C ARG A 349 10.90 -6.87 14.36
N SER A 350 9.99 -6.37 15.21
CA SER A 350 8.84 -7.13 15.71
C SER A 350 7.60 -6.99 14.81
N GLY A 351 7.71 -6.26 13.69
CA GLY A 351 6.61 -6.01 12.78
C GLY A 351 5.96 -7.27 12.22
N ILE A 352 4.63 -7.34 12.29
CA ILE A 352 3.85 -8.44 11.72
C ILE A 352 3.26 -7.98 10.38
N PRO A 353 3.75 -8.50 9.24
CA PRO A 353 3.29 -8.05 7.93
C PRO A 353 1.87 -8.55 7.62
N GLN A 354 1.04 -7.66 7.09
CA GLN A 354 -0.29 -7.95 6.55
C GLN A 354 -0.30 -7.56 5.08
N THR A 355 0.00 -8.50 4.18
CA THR A 355 0.35 -8.21 2.78
C THR A 355 -0.65 -8.78 1.79
N ARG A 356 -0.90 -8.03 0.71
CA ARG A 356 -1.74 -8.45 -0.41
C ARG A 356 -1.14 -7.95 -1.73
N TRP A 357 -0.85 -8.88 -2.63
CA TRP A 357 -0.30 -8.55 -3.95
C TRP A 357 -1.33 -7.86 -4.83
N SER A 358 -0.93 -6.81 -5.54
CA SER A 358 -1.77 -6.07 -6.48
C SER A 358 -1.77 -6.76 -7.85
N PRO A 359 -2.93 -6.82 -8.53
CA PRO A 359 -2.97 -7.35 -9.89
C PRO A 359 -2.21 -6.42 -10.86
N PRO A 360 -1.52 -6.94 -11.88
CA PRO A 360 -0.65 -6.13 -12.77
C PRO A 360 -1.35 -4.98 -13.50
N TRP A 361 -2.68 -5.05 -13.72
CA TRP A 361 -3.42 -3.96 -14.36
C TRP A 361 -3.33 -2.65 -13.56
N ILE A 362 -2.97 -2.70 -12.28
CA ILE A 362 -2.88 -1.51 -11.44
C ILE A 362 -1.86 -0.48 -11.96
N HIS A 363 -0.81 -0.93 -12.66
CA HIS A 363 0.16 -0.04 -13.29
C HIS A 363 -0.45 0.84 -14.39
N LEU A 364 -1.60 0.44 -14.97
CA LEU A 364 -2.34 1.29 -15.90
C LEU A 364 -2.86 2.57 -15.24
N VAL A 365 -3.17 2.53 -13.94
CA VAL A 365 -3.64 3.70 -13.18
C VAL A 365 -2.53 4.74 -13.06
N SER A 366 -1.32 4.32 -12.70
CA SER A 366 -0.17 5.23 -12.60
C SER A 366 0.28 5.76 -13.96
N ARG A 367 0.22 4.92 -15.00
CA ARG A 367 0.46 5.36 -16.38
C ARG A 367 -0.57 6.40 -16.84
N TRP A 368 -1.83 6.21 -16.48
CA TRP A 368 -2.89 7.18 -16.75
C TRP A 368 -2.66 8.48 -15.99
N ALA A 369 -2.33 8.42 -14.70
CA ALA A 369 -2.00 9.61 -13.89
C ALA A 369 -0.86 10.43 -14.51
N SER A 370 0.25 9.76 -14.87
CA SER A 370 1.40 10.37 -15.53
C SER A 370 1.02 11.05 -16.85
N PHE A 371 0.21 10.37 -17.66
CA PHE A 371 -0.28 10.92 -18.92
C PHE A 371 -1.19 12.12 -18.68
N TRP A 372 -2.14 12.02 -17.76
CA TRP A 372 -3.13 13.05 -17.46
C TRP A 372 -2.49 14.35 -16.96
N LYS A 373 -1.46 14.24 -16.10
CA LYS A 373 -0.68 15.38 -15.62
C LYS A 373 0.12 16.06 -16.73
N ARG A 374 0.73 15.28 -17.62
CA ARG A 374 1.45 15.81 -18.78
C ARG A 374 0.55 16.66 -19.69
N VAL A 375 -0.72 16.28 -19.84
CA VAL A 375 -1.69 17.02 -20.66
C VAL A 375 -2.47 18.09 -19.88
N ASN A 376 -2.39 18.09 -18.54
CA ASN A 376 -3.00 19.10 -17.65
C ASN A 376 -1.99 19.62 -16.60
N PRO A 377 -1.02 20.47 -16.98
CA PRO A 377 0.05 20.91 -16.08
C PRO A 377 -0.43 21.69 -14.84
N SER A 378 -1.67 22.23 -14.89
CA SER A 378 -2.28 22.95 -13.76
C SER A 378 -2.52 22.07 -12.53
N LEU A 379 -2.49 20.75 -12.68
CA LEU A 379 -2.61 19.81 -11.55
C LEU A 379 -1.34 19.73 -10.72
N ASP A 380 -0.15 19.91 -11.30
CA ASP A 380 1.10 19.94 -10.56
C ASP A 380 1.26 21.28 -9.80
N MET A 381 0.76 22.39 -10.36
CA MET A 381 0.81 23.70 -9.70
C MET A 381 -0.10 23.81 -8.46
N LYS A 382 -1.22 23.07 -8.42
CA LYS A 382 -2.21 23.12 -7.32
C LYS A 382 -1.76 22.45 -6.02
N ILE A 383 -0.56 21.87 -6.01
CA ILE A 383 0.05 21.23 -4.85
C ILE A 383 0.90 22.24 -4.07
N GLN A 384 1.32 23.30 -4.75
CA GLN A 384 2.14 24.38 -4.20
C GLN A 384 1.32 25.55 -3.62
N ALA A 385 0.00 25.49 -3.68
CA ALA A 385 -0.94 26.49 -3.15
C ALA A 385 -1.89 25.84 -2.15
#